data_AF-A0A846LRV5-F1
#
_entry.id   AF-A0A846LRV5-F1
#
_cell.length_a   1.000
_cell.length_b   1.000
_cell.length_c   1.000
_cell.angle_alpha   90.00
_cell.angle_beta   90.00
_cell.angle_gamma   90.00
#
_symmetry.space_group_name_H-M   'P 1'
#
loop_
_entity.id
_entity.type
_entity.pdbx_description
1 polymer ?
#
loop_
_entity_poly.entity_id
_entity_poly.type
_entity_poly.pdbx_seq_one_letter_code
_entity_poly.pdbx_strand_id
1 'polypeptide(L)'
;MPVPTVQDHHPGPAAAEWTRGPQPSACRRALEAACALGRADGQFAVAVDPADEPAATGSWCHGLDPEGLARYVWDAAGSPPAAVLLNAPLWYLHGYRDVLASARAG
;
A
#
# COMPACT_ATOMS: atom_id res chain seq x y z
N MET A 1 -46.02 15.99 -48.15
CA MET A 1 -45.94 15.54 -46.74
C MET A 1 -44.91 14.40 -46.69
N PRO A 2 -43.65 14.61 -46.26
CA PRO A 2 -42.71 13.50 -46.11
C PRO A 2 -42.86 12.84 -44.72
N VAL A 3 -42.72 11.51 -44.70
CA VAL A 3 -42.77 10.64 -43.52
C VAL A 3 -41.43 10.71 -42.76
N PRO A 4 -41.39 10.70 -41.41
CA PRO A 4 -40.12 10.68 -40.69
C PRO A 4 -39.51 9.27 -40.70
N THR A 5 -38.25 9.18 -41.12
CA THR A 5 -37.40 7.98 -41.02
C THR A 5 -36.98 7.80 -39.56
N VAL A 6 -37.26 6.62 -38.98
CA VAL A 6 -36.77 6.21 -37.65
C VAL A 6 -35.25 6.08 -37.72
N GLN A 7 -34.54 6.80 -36.85
CA GLN A 7 -33.10 6.64 -36.65
C GLN A 7 -32.84 5.39 -35.81
N ASP A 8 -32.17 4.40 -36.40
CA ASP A 8 -31.60 3.26 -35.70
C ASP A 8 -30.63 3.75 -34.62
N HIS A 9 -30.99 3.51 -33.36
CA HIS A 9 -30.09 3.67 -32.23
C HIS A 9 -29.05 2.54 -32.27
N HIS A 10 -27.85 2.84 -32.76
CA HIS A 10 -26.66 2.05 -32.45
C HIS A 10 -26.29 2.27 -30.98
N PRO A 11 -26.30 1.24 -30.10
CA PRO A 11 -25.68 1.35 -28.80
C PRO A 11 -24.21 0.95 -28.90
N GLY A 12 -23.29 1.87 -28.62
CA GLY A 12 -21.87 1.57 -28.41
C GLY A 12 -21.06 2.85 -28.23
N PRO A 13 -20.11 2.96 -27.28
CA PRO A 13 -19.43 1.90 -26.52
C PRO A 13 -19.59 2.09 -24.99
N ALA A 14 -20.68 1.62 -24.39
CA ALA A 14 -20.88 1.71 -22.94
C ALA A 14 -20.29 0.52 -22.15
N ALA A 15 -19.76 -0.51 -22.82
CA ALA A 15 -19.39 -1.77 -22.17
C ALA A 15 -17.96 -1.81 -21.58
N ALA A 16 -17.14 -0.78 -21.78
CA ALA A 16 -15.74 -0.81 -21.32
C ALA A 16 -15.52 -0.19 -19.93
N GLU A 17 -16.50 0.52 -19.37
CA GLU A 17 -16.28 1.34 -18.16
C GLU A 17 -16.61 0.60 -16.84
N TRP A 18 -17.12 -0.63 -16.91
CA TRP A 18 -17.68 -1.36 -15.76
C TRP A 18 -16.77 -2.44 -15.15
N THR A 19 -15.45 -2.40 -15.39
CA THR A 19 -14.52 -3.38 -14.80
C THR A 19 -13.57 -2.82 -13.75
N ARG A 20 -13.57 -1.50 -13.50
CA ARG A 20 -12.74 -0.94 -12.44
C ARG A 20 -13.55 -0.81 -11.16
N GLY A 21 -13.48 -1.83 -10.30
CA GLY A 21 -13.91 -1.70 -8.91
C GLY A 21 -13.27 -0.48 -8.23
N PRO A 22 -13.80 0.00 -7.09
CA PRO A 22 -13.31 1.23 -6.46
C PRO A 22 -11.81 1.11 -6.21
N GLN A 23 -11.05 1.96 -6.88
CA GLN A 23 -9.61 2.02 -6.69
C GLN A 23 -9.33 2.56 -5.28
N PRO A 24 -8.46 1.90 -4.49
CA PRO A 24 -8.09 2.42 -3.18
C PRO A 24 -7.48 3.81 -3.33
N SER A 25 -7.80 4.70 -2.38
CA SER A 25 -7.20 6.05 -2.34
C SER A 25 -5.67 5.95 -2.24
N ALA A 26 -4.95 6.98 -2.69
CA ALA A 26 -3.49 6.99 -2.64
C ALA A 26 -2.95 6.76 -1.21
N CYS A 27 -3.58 7.37 -0.20
CA CYS A 27 -3.24 7.12 1.20
C CYS A 27 -3.46 5.67 1.62
N ARG A 28 -4.54 5.04 1.15
CA ARG A 28 -4.80 3.62 1.44
C ARG A 28 -3.75 2.72 0.81
N ARG A 29 -3.33 3.00 -0.44
CA ARG A 29 -2.24 2.25 -1.08
C ARG A 29 -0.92 2.41 -0.33
N ALA A 30 -0.59 3.64 0.10
CA ALA A 30 0.62 3.90 0.89
C ALA A 30 0.61 3.15 2.24
N LEU A 31 -0.55 3.09 2.91
CA LEU A 31 -0.73 2.29 4.12
C LEU A 31 -0.52 0.81 3.85
N GLU A 32 -1.18 0.26 2.83
CA GLU A 32 -1.08 -1.15 2.47
C GLU A 32 0.36 -1.53 2.08
N ALA A 33 1.05 -0.65 1.34
CA ALA A 33 2.45 -0.81 0.96
C ALA A 33 3.40 -0.77 2.17
N ALA A 34 3.22 0.19 3.08
CA ALA A 34 4.03 0.28 4.30
C ALA A 34 3.86 -0.97 5.18
N CYS A 35 2.62 -1.40 5.42
CA CYS A 35 2.34 -2.62 6.19
C CYS A 35 2.88 -3.88 5.49
N ALA A 36 2.82 -3.96 4.16
CA ALA A 36 3.38 -5.08 3.41
C ALA A 36 4.91 -5.13 3.52
N LEU A 37 5.58 -3.99 3.39
CA LEU A 37 7.03 -3.89 3.55
C LEU A 37 7.46 -4.32 4.96
N GLY A 38 6.77 -3.81 6.00
CA GLY A 38 7.03 -4.20 7.38
C GLY A 38 6.90 -5.70 7.60
N ARG A 39 5.86 -6.33 7.05
CA ARG A 39 5.69 -7.79 7.14
C ARG A 39 6.81 -8.57 6.46
N ALA A 40 7.26 -8.13 5.29
CA ALA A 40 8.36 -8.79 4.59
C ALA A 40 9.66 -8.76 5.42
N ASP A 41 10.00 -7.60 5.97
CA ASP A 41 11.18 -7.44 6.83
C ASP A 41 11.02 -8.24 8.14
N GLY A 42 9.80 -8.32 8.70
CA GLY A 42 9.50 -9.14 9.87
C GLY A 42 9.66 -10.64 9.60
N GLN A 43 9.24 -11.12 8.43
CA GLN A 43 9.44 -12.52 8.02
C GLN A 43 10.92 -12.83 7.85
N PHE A 44 11.68 -11.90 7.26
CA PHE A 44 13.13 -12.04 7.15
C PHE A 44 13.77 -12.10 8.54
N ALA A 45 13.40 -11.19 9.45
CA ALA A 45 13.91 -11.16 10.82
C ALA A 45 13.71 -12.49 11.55
N VAL A 46 12.49 -13.05 11.52
CA VAL A 46 12.17 -14.37 12.09
C VAL A 46 13.03 -15.47 11.50
N ALA A 47 13.32 -15.42 10.20
CA ALA A 47 14.09 -16.45 9.51
C ALA A 47 15.60 -16.39 9.81
N VAL A 48 16.16 -15.20 10.08
CA VAL A 48 17.61 -15.01 10.24
C VAL A 48 18.08 -14.89 11.68
N ASP A 49 17.25 -14.40 12.60
CA ASP A 49 17.58 -14.30 14.01
C ASP A 49 16.38 -14.74 14.86
N PRO A 50 16.31 -16.02 15.24
CA PRO A 50 15.24 -16.53 16.10
C PRO A 50 15.40 -16.07 17.56
N ALA A 51 16.43 -15.30 17.92
CA ALA A 51 16.62 -14.80 19.27
C ALA A 51 15.78 -13.54 19.54
N ASP A 52 15.12 -13.54 20.69
CA ASP A 52 13.89 -12.81 21.02
C ASP A 52 13.98 -11.27 21.18
N GLU A 53 15.09 -10.65 20.77
CA GLU A 53 15.31 -9.21 20.94
C GLU A 53 14.93 -8.47 19.64
N PRO A 54 13.81 -7.72 19.60
CA PRO A 54 13.54 -6.87 18.44
C PRO A 54 14.67 -5.84 18.37
N ALA A 55 15.60 -6.02 17.42
CA ALA A 55 16.79 -5.20 17.33
C ALA A 55 16.39 -3.73 17.39
N ALA A 56 16.93 -3.02 18.39
CA ALA A 56 16.60 -1.64 18.69
C ALA A 56 16.71 -0.80 17.41
N THR A 57 15.56 -0.39 16.87
CA THR A 57 15.33 0.73 15.94
C THR A 57 16.57 1.28 15.22
N GLY A 58 17.25 0.42 14.45
CA GLY A 58 18.50 0.76 13.78
C GLY A 58 18.60 -0.05 12.49
N SER A 59 18.36 0.62 11.36
CA SER A 59 18.37 0.12 9.97
C SER A 59 17.18 -0.69 9.44
N TRP A 60 16.10 -0.86 10.22
CA TRP A 60 14.83 -1.36 9.67
C TRP A 60 14.27 -0.38 8.64
N CYS A 61 13.61 -0.84 7.56
CA CYS A 61 13.24 -0.08 6.35
C CYS A 61 14.35 0.06 5.30
N HIS A 62 15.22 -0.94 5.10
CA HIS A 62 16.32 -0.88 4.13
C HIS A 62 17.31 0.28 4.38
N GLY A 63 17.42 0.77 5.62
CA GLY A 63 18.21 1.96 5.94
C GLY A 63 17.57 3.30 5.52
N LEU A 64 16.30 3.31 5.13
CA LEU A 64 15.55 4.55 4.87
C LEU A 64 15.26 5.30 6.18
N ASP A 65 15.44 6.61 6.16
CA ASP A 65 14.87 7.48 7.20
C ASP A 65 13.33 7.54 7.09
N PRO A 66 12.62 8.04 8.11
CA PRO A 66 11.15 8.14 8.07
C PRO A 66 10.57 8.84 6.84
N GLU A 67 11.26 9.88 6.34
CA GLU A 67 10.80 10.65 5.18
C GLU A 67 11.05 9.90 3.88
N GLY A 68 12.20 9.22 3.76
CA GLY A 68 12.56 8.33 2.68
C GLY A 68 11.57 7.17 2.56
N LEU A 69 11.20 6.55 3.68
CA LEU A 69 10.16 5.53 3.72
C LEU A 69 8.81 6.09 3.23
N ALA A 70 8.40 7.25 3.73
CA ALA A 70 7.13 7.86 3.34
C ALA A 70 7.08 8.21 1.84
N ARG A 71 8.19 8.68 1.26
CA ARG A 71 8.32 8.89 -0.19
C ARG A 71 8.26 7.57 -0.95
N TYR A 72 8.96 6.55 -0.46
CA TYR A 72 9.00 5.23 -1.07
C TYR A 72 7.61 4.59 -1.17
N VAL A 73 6.82 4.61 -0.09
CA VAL A 73 5.48 3.98 -0.08
C VAL A 73 4.40 4.82 -0.76
N TRP A 74 4.63 6.12 -0.95
CA TRP A 74 3.66 6.98 -1.62
C TRP A 74 3.55 6.65 -3.11
N ASP A 75 4.68 6.33 -3.75
CA ASP A 75 4.78 5.89 -5.17
C ASP A 75 3.85 6.66 -6.13
N ALA A 76 3.69 7.95 -5.88
CA ALA A 76 2.86 8.84 -6.67
C ALA A 76 3.67 10.08 -7.06
N ALA A 77 3.36 10.64 -8.23
CA ALA A 77 4.03 11.82 -8.75
C ALA A 77 3.78 13.02 -7.82
N GLY A 78 4.76 13.31 -6.95
CA GLY A 78 4.75 14.45 -6.05
C GLY A 78 5.13 14.11 -4.61
N SER A 79 5.16 15.13 -3.76
CA SER A 79 5.48 14.97 -2.35
C SER A 79 4.35 14.25 -1.60
N PRO A 80 4.66 13.29 -0.72
CA PRO A 80 3.66 12.68 0.15
C PRO A 80 3.00 13.76 1.03
N PRO A 81 1.69 13.66 1.28
CA PRO A 81 1.02 14.54 2.22
C PRO A 81 1.56 14.33 3.64
N ALA A 82 1.45 15.35 4.50
CA ALA A 82 1.94 15.30 5.88
C ALA A 82 1.40 14.08 6.67
N ALA A 83 0.16 13.67 6.40
CA ALA A 83 -0.42 12.46 6.99
C ALA A 83 0.38 11.19 6.64
N VAL A 84 0.88 11.05 5.41
CA VAL A 84 1.71 9.90 5.01
C VAL A 84 3.12 10.01 5.60
N LEU A 85 3.72 11.20 5.58
CA LEU A 85 5.03 11.46 6.20
C LEU A 85 5.07 11.03 7.68
N LEU A 86 4.04 11.40 8.43
CA LEU A 86 3.97 11.12 9.87
C LEU A 86 3.62 9.66 10.18
N ASN A 87 2.86 8.99 9.32
CA ASN A 87 2.30 7.67 9.65
C ASN A 87 2.95 6.50 8.94
N ALA A 88 3.65 6.69 7.81
CA ALA A 88 4.30 5.60 7.10
C ALA A 88 5.25 4.75 7.97
N PRO A 89 6.08 5.34 8.86
CA PRO A 89 6.91 4.57 9.79
C PRO A 89 6.08 3.73 10.78
N LEU A 90 4.94 4.25 11.24
CA LEU A 90 4.05 3.56 12.17
C LEU A 90 3.36 2.37 11.49
N TRP A 91 2.91 2.54 10.25
CA TRP A 91 2.29 1.47 9.47
C TRP A 91 3.30 0.36 9.14
N TYR A 92 4.52 0.73 8.75
CA TYR A 92 5.63 -0.21 8.59
C TYR A 92 5.86 -1.01 9.88
N LEU A 93 6.02 -0.31 11.01
CA LEU A 93 6.32 -0.95 12.29
C LEU A 93 5.19 -1.87 12.76
N HIS A 94 3.94 -1.52 12.46
CA HIS A 94 2.78 -2.38 12.72
C HIS A 94 2.90 -3.70 11.95
N GLY A 95 3.09 -3.65 10.63
CA GLY A 95 3.26 -4.86 9.82
C GLY A 95 4.44 -5.73 10.28
N TYR A 96 5.56 -5.10 10.66
CA TYR A 96 6.73 -5.80 11.20
C TYR A 96 6.42 -6.54 12.50
N ARG A 97 5.81 -5.84 13.46
CA ARG A 97 5.46 -6.41 14.77
C ARG A 97 4.42 -7.52 14.68
N ASP A 98 3.48 -7.42 13.76
CA ASP A 98 2.45 -8.44 13.57
C ASP A 98 3.06 -9.81 13.23
N VAL A 99 4.11 -9.83 12.40
CA VAL A 99 4.83 -11.09 12.07
C VAL A 99 5.58 -11.61 13.28
N LEU A 100 6.32 -10.77 13.98
CA LEU A 100 7.08 -11.18 15.17
C LEU A 100 6.15 -11.74 16.26
N ALA A 101 5.01 -11.08 16.50
CA ALA A 101 4.02 -11.55 17.46
C ALA A 101 3.43 -12.90 17.05
N SER A 102 3.15 -13.09 15.75
CA SER A 102 2.64 -14.36 15.23
C SER A 102 3.65 -15.49 15.37
N ALA A 103 4.93 -15.22 15.12
CA ALA A 103 6.01 -16.20 15.24
C ALA A 103 6.26 -16.64 16.70
N ARG A 104 6.10 -15.73 17.67
CA ARG A 104 6.21 -16.05 19.11
C ARG A 104 5.04 -16.87 19.65
N ALA A 105 3.89 -16.81 19.00
CA ALA A 105 2.67 -17.47 19.44
C ALA A 105 2.50 -18.90 18.89
N GLY A 106 3.33 -19.31 17.92
CA GLY A 106 3.31 -20.63 17.28
C GLY A 106 4.44 -21.51 17.77
#